data_AF-A0A2A4ZCW4-F1
#
_entry.id   AF-A0A2A4ZCW4-F1
#
_cell.length_a   1.000
_cell.length_b   1.000
_cell.length_c   1.000
_cell.angle_alpha   90.00
_cell.angle_beta   90.00
_cell.angle_gamma   90.00
#
_symmetry.space_group_name_H-M   'P 1'
#
loop_
_entity.id
_entity.type
_entity.pdbx_description
1 polymer ?
#
loop_
_entity_poly.entity_id
_entity_poly.type
_entity_poly.pdbx_seq_one_letter_code
_entity_poly.pdbx_strand_id
1 'polypeptide(L)'
;DLFYWLMKKFGADIIPNHADFRMVTRRALNAFLQFHENNLFIRATFPIVGFPSCVVYYDRPERLAGETKYPFRKMLEFAIDGLTSFSVVPLRICSMVGLLVSLLALLMLFWSIVVKIFGGAIPGWTSTVAPLYLLGGVQLLFLGIIGEYIGKIYIEVKHRPRYIVQETINLGEKNVAR
;
A
#
# COMPACT_ATOMS: atom_id res chain seq x y z
N ASP A 1 1.62 7.49 17.19
CA ASP A 1 0.97 8.66 16.57
C ASP A 1 1.38 8.93 15.13
N LEU A 2 2.67 9.07 14.79
CA LEU A 2 3.12 9.28 13.40
C LEU A 2 2.60 8.21 12.41
N PHE A 3 2.59 6.94 12.82
CA PHE A 3 2.03 5.81 12.06
C PHE A 3 0.55 6.04 11.70
N TYR A 4 -0.31 6.30 12.67
CA TYR A 4 -1.74 6.50 12.45
C TYR A 4 -2.04 7.77 11.64
N TRP A 5 -1.24 8.84 11.84
CA TRP A 5 -1.34 10.05 11.04
C TRP A 5 -1.00 9.82 9.57
N LEU A 6 0.08 9.09 9.29
CA LEU A 6 0.46 8.67 7.93
C LEU A 6 -0.63 7.81 7.29
N MET A 7 -1.13 6.79 7.99
CA MET A 7 -2.15 5.90 7.42
C MET A 7 -3.45 6.65 7.11
N LYS A 8 -3.90 7.53 8.01
CA LYS A 8 -5.08 8.38 7.79
C LYS A 8 -4.90 9.33 6.59
N LYS A 9 -3.73 9.98 6.47
CA LYS A 9 -3.45 10.93 5.38
C LYS A 9 -3.43 10.26 4.00
N PHE A 10 -3.05 8.99 3.95
CA PHE A 10 -2.97 8.23 2.70
C PHE A 10 -4.18 7.31 2.44
N GLY A 11 -5.28 7.50 3.20
CA GLY A 11 -6.59 6.90 2.93
C GLY A 11 -6.87 5.57 3.62
N ALA A 12 -5.99 5.10 4.50
CA ALA A 12 -6.24 3.94 5.35
C ALA A 12 -6.85 4.41 6.68
N ASP A 13 -8.18 4.34 6.79
CA ASP A 13 -8.91 4.76 8.00
C ASP A 13 -8.81 3.67 9.07
N ILE A 14 -7.67 3.64 9.75
CA ILE A 14 -7.36 2.64 10.76
C ILE A 14 -7.70 3.18 12.13
N ILE A 15 -8.54 2.43 12.83
CA ILE A 15 -8.92 2.74 14.21
C ILE A 15 -7.66 2.64 15.09
N PRO A 16 -7.23 3.74 15.74
CA PRO A 16 -6.05 3.72 16.60
C PRO A 16 -6.26 2.79 17.79
N ASN A 17 -5.22 2.05 18.17
CA ASN A 17 -5.22 1.09 19.28
C ASN A 17 -6.25 -0.04 19.16
N HIS A 18 -6.65 -0.38 17.92
CA HIS A 18 -7.53 -1.50 17.69
C HIS A 18 -6.86 -2.83 18.06
N ALA A 19 -7.45 -3.57 19.01
CA ALA A 19 -7.03 -4.91 19.36
C ALA A 19 -7.46 -5.90 18.27
N ASP A 20 -6.70 -6.99 18.05
CA ASP A 20 -7.17 -8.08 17.17
C ASP A 20 -8.34 -8.85 17.79
N PHE A 21 -8.60 -8.63 19.08
CA PHE A 21 -9.69 -9.24 19.84
C PHE A 21 -11.05 -8.63 19.47
N ARG A 22 -11.99 -9.49 19.08
CA ARG A 22 -13.33 -9.07 18.65
C ARG A 22 -14.36 -10.18 18.87
N MET A 23 -15.60 -9.78 19.14
CA MET A 23 -16.77 -10.66 19.04
C MET A 23 -17.50 -10.34 17.73
N VAL A 24 -17.88 -11.39 17.00
CA VAL A 24 -18.54 -11.25 15.69
C VAL A 24 -19.80 -12.10 15.64
N THR A 25 -20.87 -11.54 15.09
CA THR A 25 -22.08 -12.32 14.83
C THR A 25 -21.86 -13.22 13.62
N ARG A 26 -22.58 -14.34 13.56
CA ARG A 26 -22.49 -15.29 12.44
C ARG A 26 -22.79 -14.64 11.09
N ARG A 27 -23.69 -13.66 11.05
CA ARG A 27 -24.03 -12.91 9.83
C ARG A 27 -22.84 -12.09 9.33
N ALA A 28 -22.16 -11.34 10.20
CA ALA A 28 -20.99 -10.55 9.84
C ALA A 28 -19.82 -11.45 9.42
N LEU A 29 -19.62 -12.57 10.12
CA LEU A 29 -18.59 -13.55 9.76
C LEU A 29 -18.83 -14.14 8.36
N ASN A 30 -20.05 -14.58 8.06
CA ASN A 30 -20.36 -15.15 6.75
C ASN A 30 -20.14 -14.17 5.59
N ALA A 31 -20.44 -12.88 5.80
CA ALA A 31 -20.15 -11.86 4.80
C ALA A 31 -18.65 -11.63 4.62
N PHE A 32 -17.90 -11.60 5.73
CA PHE A 32 -16.44 -11.47 5.68
C PHE A 32 -15.76 -12.67 4.98
N LEU A 33 -16.30 -13.88 5.13
CA LEU A 33 -15.80 -15.08 4.43
C LEU A 33 -15.92 -15.00 2.90
N GLN A 34 -16.71 -14.06 2.35
CA GLN A 34 -16.77 -13.83 0.90
C GLN A 34 -15.58 -13.00 0.37
N PHE A 35 -14.73 -12.47 1.25
CA PHE A 35 -13.56 -11.68 0.86
C PHE A 35 -12.40 -12.62 0.53
N HIS A 36 -12.03 -12.66 -0.76
CA HIS A 36 -11.01 -13.56 -1.30
C HIS A 36 -9.59 -12.96 -1.29
N GLU A 37 -9.41 -11.78 -0.70
CA GLU A 37 -8.15 -11.01 -0.67
C GLU A 37 -6.97 -11.85 -0.16
N ASN A 38 -5.88 -11.99 -0.92
CA ASN A 38 -4.73 -12.78 -0.46
C ASN A 38 -3.94 -12.06 0.65
N ASN A 39 -3.82 -10.73 0.58
CA ASN A 39 -3.15 -9.91 1.58
C ASN A 39 -4.15 -9.39 2.62
N LEU A 40 -4.65 -10.29 3.47
CA LEU A 40 -5.72 -9.99 4.42
C LEU A 40 -5.22 -9.18 5.63
N PHE A 41 -5.42 -7.86 5.59
CA PHE A 41 -5.23 -7.01 6.77
C PHE A 41 -6.55 -6.86 7.53
N ILE A 42 -6.85 -7.83 8.39
CA ILE A 42 -8.14 -7.96 9.11
C ILE A 42 -8.54 -6.68 9.86
N ARG A 43 -7.58 -5.86 10.33
CA ARG A 43 -7.89 -4.61 11.03
C ARG A 43 -8.51 -3.55 10.11
N ALA A 44 -8.10 -3.50 8.85
CA ALA A 44 -8.66 -2.57 7.86
C ALA A 44 -9.82 -3.20 7.08
N THR A 45 -9.73 -4.48 6.71
CA THR A 45 -10.78 -5.13 5.90
C THR A 45 -12.08 -5.33 6.67
N PHE A 46 -12.02 -5.66 7.97
CA PHE A 46 -13.23 -6.02 8.70
C PHE A 46 -14.22 -4.87 8.91
N PRO A 47 -13.80 -3.62 9.19
CA PRO A 47 -14.70 -2.46 9.19
C PRO A 47 -15.42 -2.24 7.84
N ILE A 48 -14.80 -2.60 6.71
CA ILE A 48 -15.37 -2.41 5.36
C ILE A 48 -16.62 -3.28 5.14
N VAL A 49 -16.79 -4.36 5.90
CA VAL A 49 -17.98 -5.23 5.83
C VAL A 49 -19.28 -4.44 6.14
N GLY A 50 -19.18 -3.33 6.87
CA GLY A 50 -20.26 -2.35 6.98
C GLY A 50 -21.41 -2.72 7.93
N PHE A 51 -21.27 -3.78 8.73
CA PHE A 51 -22.24 -4.10 9.78
C PHE A 51 -22.15 -3.12 10.96
N PRO A 52 -23.25 -2.94 11.73
CA PRO A 52 -23.20 -2.19 12.98
C PRO A 52 -22.12 -2.75 13.90
N SER A 53 -21.26 -1.86 14.40
CA SER A 53 -20.16 -2.21 15.30
C SER A 53 -20.12 -1.23 16.47
N CYS A 54 -19.56 -1.70 17.60
CA CYS A 54 -19.28 -0.87 18.76
C CYS A 54 -17.88 -1.21 19.30
N VAL A 55 -17.30 -0.27 20.04
CA VAL A 55 -15.98 -0.43 20.66
C VAL A 55 -16.18 -0.55 22.16
N VAL A 56 -15.56 -1.58 22.76
CA VAL A 56 -15.51 -1.76 24.22
C VAL A 56 -14.10 -1.41 24.68
N TYR A 57 -14.01 -0.32 25.45
CA TYR A 57 -12.74 0.13 26.02
C TYR A 57 -12.39 -0.71 27.24
N TYR A 58 -11.11 -1.03 27.39
CA TYR A 58 -10.57 -1.71 28.56
C TYR A 58 -9.19 -1.13 28.88
N ASP A 59 -8.84 -1.08 30.16
CA ASP A 59 -7.51 -0.68 30.58
C ASP A 59 -6.53 -1.83 30.33
N ARG A 60 -5.53 -1.56 29.50
CA ARG A 60 -4.49 -2.52 29.18
C ARG A 60 -3.29 -2.27 30.10
N PRO A 61 -3.05 -3.11 31.12
CA PRO A 61 -1.86 -2.95 31.96
C PRO A 61 -0.59 -3.12 31.11
N GLU A 62 0.48 -2.46 31.52
CA GLU A 62 1.80 -2.66 30.91
C GLU A 62 2.20 -4.13 31.00
N ARG A 63 2.85 -4.64 29.95
CA ARG A 63 3.28 -6.03 29.95
C ARG A 63 4.31 -6.22 31.07
N LEU A 64 4.02 -7.13 32.00
CA LEU A 64 4.94 -7.49 33.10
C LEU A 64 6.27 -8.06 32.61
N ALA A 65 6.32 -8.65 31.41
CA ALA A 65 7.53 -9.14 30.77
C ALA A 65 7.39 -9.23 29.24
N GLY A 66 8.52 -9.15 28.54
CA GLY A 66 8.66 -9.38 27.11
C GLY A 66 8.91 -8.11 26.29
N GLU A 67 9.85 -8.18 25.36
CA GLU A 67 10.09 -7.09 24.42
C GLU A 67 8.96 -6.98 23.39
N THR A 68 8.72 -5.76 22.90
CA THR A 68 7.78 -5.53 21.80
C THR A 68 8.18 -6.34 20.57
N LYS A 69 7.37 -7.34 20.20
CA LYS A 69 7.53 -8.11 18.95
C LYS A 69 7.43 -7.27 17.66
N TYR A 70 7.10 -5.98 17.79
CA TYR A 70 7.01 -4.99 16.73
C TYR A 70 8.03 -3.85 16.96
N PRO A 71 9.29 -4.00 16.53
CA PRO A 71 10.21 -2.88 16.43
C PRO A 71 9.71 -1.87 15.38
N PHE A 72 10.15 -0.61 15.48
CA PHE A 72 9.77 0.49 14.60
C PHE A 72 9.86 0.14 13.10
N ARG A 73 10.90 -0.60 12.69
CA ARG A 73 11.10 -1.05 11.31
C ARG A 73 9.96 -1.96 10.81
N LYS A 74 9.52 -2.93 11.63
CA LYS A 74 8.38 -3.80 11.29
C LYS A 74 7.06 -3.03 11.24
N MET A 75 6.89 -2.02 12.09
CA MET A 75 5.71 -1.15 12.02
C MET A 75 5.69 -0.31 10.75
N LEU A 76 6.85 0.19 10.30
CA LEU A 76 6.96 0.95 9.06
C LEU A 76 6.67 0.07 7.84
N GLU A 77 7.27 -1.12 7.77
CA GLU A 77 7.03 -2.12 6.71
C GLU A 77 5.55 -2.49 6.65
N PHE A 78 4.94 -2.77 7.79
CA PHE A 78 3.51 -3.03 7.89
C PHE A 78 2.63 -1.85 7.45
N ALA A 79 3.05 -0.61 7.74
CA ALA A 79 2.36 0.60 7.28
C ALA A 79 2.41 0.71 5.75
N ILE A 80 3.57 0.43 5.15
CA ILE A 80 3.80 0.49 3.72
C ILE A 80 3.00 -0.61 3.01
N ASP A 81 2.99 -1.83 3.56
CA ASP A 81 2.20 -2.94 3.04
C ASP A 81 0.71 -2.69 3.13
N GLY A 82 0.22 -2.20 4.27
CA GLY A 82 -1.18 -1.79 4.43
C GLY A 82 -1.52 -0.65 3.47
N LEU A 83 -0.65 0.36 3.38
CA LEU A 83 -0.91 1.50 2.51
C LEU A 83 -1.00 1.10 1.04
N THR A 84 -0.04 0.33 0.55
CA THR A 84 0.02 -0.07 -0.86
C THR A 84 -1.05 -1.11 -1.23
N SER A 85 -1.56 -1.87 -0.25
CA SER A 85 -2.61 -2.87 -0.48
C SER A 85 -4.02 -2.27 -0.48
N PHE A 86 -4.27 -1.22 0.32
CA PHE A 86 -5.59 -0.59 0.43
C PHE A 86 -5.71 0.76 -0.29
N SER A 87 -4.62 1.29 -0.85
CA SER A 87 -4.62 2.64 -1.44
C SER A 87 -3.86 2.71 -2.77
N VAL A 88 -4.52 3.34 -3.75
CA VAL A 88 -3.92 3.76 -5.04
C VAL A 88 -3.23 5.13 -4.93
N VAL A 89 -3.19 5.74 -3.73
CA VAL A 89 -2.58 7.05 -3.51
C VAL A 89 -1.09 7.09 -3.90
N PRO A 90 -0.24 6.09 -3.56
CA PRO A 90 1.16 6.09 -3.99
C PRO A 90 1.30 6.15 -5.52
N LEU A 91 0.51 5.35 -6.24
CA LEU A 91 0.47 5.39 -7.70
C LEU A 91 0.08 6.78 -8.23
N ARG A 92 -0.93 7.41 -7.61
CA ARG A 92 -1.44 8.73 -8.00
C ARG A 92 -0.41 9.85 -7.77
N ILE A 93 0.35 9.79 -6.68
CA ILE A 93 1.46 10.72 -6.40
C ILE A 93 2.51 10.60 -7.50
N CYS A 94 2.86 9.37 -7.88
CA CYS A 94 3.84 9.14 -8.93
C CYS A 94 3.36 9.63 -10.29
N SER A 95 2.10 9.41 -10.65
CA SER A 95 1.52 10.01 -11.86
C SER A 95 1.58 11.54 -11.84
N MET A 96 1.34 12.17 -10.69
CA MET A 96 1.38 13.64 -10.55
C MET A 96 2.81 14.19 -10.63
N VAL A 97 3.79 13.52 -10.00
CA VAL A 97 5.22 13.83 -10.15
C VAL A 97 5.65 13.66 -11.61
N GLY A 98 5.18 12.60 -12.28
CA GLY A 98 5.49 12.34 -13.68
C GLY A 98 4.94 13.42 -14.61
N LEU A 99 3.72 13.88 -14.36
CA LEU A 99 3.13 15.02 -15.06
C LEU A 99 3.96 16.30 -14.88
N LEU A 100 4.38 16.60 -13.64
CA LEU A 100 5.23 17.75 -13.35
C LEU A 100 6.58 17.68 -14.07
N VAL A 101 7.25 16.53 -14.01
CA VAL A 101 8.54 16.31 -14.68
C VAL A 101 8.39 16.42 -16.20
N SER A 102 7.31 15.87 -16.77
CA SER A 102 7.02 15.99 -18.20
C SER A 102 6.78 17.45 -18.61
N LEU A 103 6.07 18.24 -17.79
CA LEU A 103 5.85 19.66 -18.03
C LEU A 103 7.18 20.44 -18.00
N LEU A 104 8.03 20.18 -17.00
CA LEU A 104 9.36 20.79 -16.90
C LEU A 104 10.26 20.42 -18.08
N ALA A 105 10.22 19.17 -18.53
CA ALA A 105 10.96 18.73 -19.71
C ALA A 105 10.48 19.43 -20.99
N LEU A 106 9.17 19.65 -21.12
CA LEU A 106 8.60 20.38 -22.25
C LEU A 106 9.00 21.87 -22.25
N LEU A 107 9.01 22.50 -21.07
CA LEU A 107 9.52 23.88 -20.90
C LEU A 107 11.02 23.99 -21.23
N MET A 108 11.83 23.03 -20.76
CA MET A 108 13.26 22.96 -21.08
C MET A 108 13.52 22.75 -22.57
N LEU A 109 12.70 21.93 -23.23
CA LEU A 109 12.76 21.71 -24.67
C LEU A 109 12.43 23.00 -25.44
N PHE A 110 11.37 23.72 -25.04
CA PHE A 110 11.00 25.00 -25.64
C PHE A 110 12.10 26.05 -25.46
N TRP A 111 12.64 26.18 -24.24
CA TRP A 111 13.77 27.05 -23.94
C TRP A 111 14.98 26.74 -24.81
N SER A 112 15.35 25.46 -24.94
CA SER A 112 16.48 25.02 -25.77
C SER A 112 16.31 25.38 -27.24
N ILE A 113 15.10 25.26 -27.79
CA ILE A 113 14.78 25.67 -29.16
C ILE A 113 14.94 27.19 -29.33
N VAL A 114 14.43 27.99 -28.39
CA VAL A 114 14.56 29.45 -28.42
C VAL A 114 16.04 29.86 -28.41
N VAL A 115 16.83 29.33 -27.47
CA VAL A 115 18.28 29.64 -27.38
C VAL A 115 19.03 29.25 -28.65
N LYS A 116 18.65 28.13 -29.30
CA LYS A 116 19.22 27.70 -30.57
C LYS A 116 18.91 28.68 -31.71
N ILE A 117 17.70 29.23 -31.77
CA ILE A 117 17.28 30.18 -32.81
C ILE A 117 17.99 31.54 -32.66
N PHE A 118 18.25 31.99 -31.42
CA PHE A 118 18.93 33.25 -31.12
C PHE A 118 20.47 33.17 -31.12
N GLY A 119 21.06 32.06 -31.58
CA GLY A 119 22.50 31.95 -31.82
C GLY A 119 23.40 31.80 -30.59
N GLY A 120 22.83 31.61 -29.39
CA GLY A 120 23.57 31.52 -28.11
C GLY A 120 23.97 30.11 -27.67
N ALA A 121 24.06 29.14 -28.58
CA ALA A 121 24.23 27.73 -28.23
C ALA A 121 25.70 27.33 -28.01
N ILE A 122 26.12 27.25 -26.74
CA ILE A 122 27.38 26.65 -26.24
C ILE A 122 27.21 25.11 -26.15
N PRO A 123 28.27 24.26 -26.20
CA PRO A 123 28.17 22.80 -26.30
C PRO A 123 27.39 22.09 -25.17
N GLY A 124 26.07 22.01 -25.34
CA GLY A 124 25.17 20.86 -25.37
C GLY A 124 25.24 19.71 -24.37
N TRP A 125 26.38 19.36 -23.77
CA TRP A 125 26.49 18.10 -23.04
C TRP A 125 25.69 18.12 -21.74
N THR A 126 25.89 19.12 -20.87
CA THR A 126 25.15 19.21 -19.60
C THR A 126 23.66 19.49 -19.82
N SER A 127 23.31 20.31 -20.81
CA SER A 127 21.92 20.66 -21.12
C SER A 127 21.13 19.53 -21.80
N THR A 128 21.79 18.53 -22.37
CA THR A 128 21.13 17.33 -22.94
C THR A 128 21.17 16.15 -21.98
N VAL A 129 22.31 15.91 -21.33
CA VAL A 129 22.53 14.74 -20.47
C VAL A 129 21.80 14.86 -19.14
N ALA A 130 21.73 16.05 -18.53
CA ALA A 130 21.04 16.20 -17.25
C ALA A 130 19.51 15.96 -17.35
N PRO A 131 18.76 16.51 -18.32
CA PRO A 131 17.36 16.14 -18.52
C PRO A 131 17.17 14.67 -18.87
N LEU A 132 18.09 14.09 -19.65
CA LEU A 132 18.01 12.69 -20.07
C LEU A 132 18.18 11.71 -18.89
N TYR A 133 19.15 11.95 -18.01
CA TYR A 133 19.31 11.17 -16.78
C TYR A 133 18.18 11.40 -15.79
N LEU A 134 17.70 12.64 -15.65
CA LEU A 134 16.56 12.95 -14.78
C LEU A 134 15.29 12.23 -15.26
N LEU A 135 14.96 12.32 -16.55
CA LEU A 135 13.82 11.63 -17.15
C LEU A 135 13.97 10.10 -17.05
N GLY A 136 15.16 9.57 -17.33
CA GLY A 136 15.44 8.14 -17.21
C GLY A 136 15.29 7.64 -15.77
N GLY A 137 15.82 8.36 -14.79
CA GLY A 137 15.68 8.01 -13.37
C GLY A 137 14.23 8.04 -12.90
N VAL A 138 13.47 9.05 -13.30
CA VAL A 138 12.03 9.17 -12.99
C VAL A 138 11.22 8.04 -13.66
N GLN A 139 11.52 7.70 -14.92
CA GLN A 139 10.88 6.59 -15.62
C GLN A 139 11.14 5.24 -14.93
N LEU A 140 12.39 4.97 -14.54
CA LEU A 140 12.74 3.74 -13.81
C LEU A 140 12.04 3.66 -12.46
N LEU A 141 11.92 4.78 -11.75
CA LEU A 141 11.16 4.86 -10.49
C LEU A 141 9.69 4.49 -10.72
N PHE A 142 9.04 5.07 -11.74
CA PHE A 142 7.64 4.72 -12.05
C PHE A 142 7.48 3.28 -12.51
N LEU A 143 8.42 2.75 -13.27
CA LEU A 143 8.41 1.35 -13.68
C LEU A 143 8.49 0.42 -12.46
N GLY A 144 9.32 0.75 -11.47
CA GLY A 144 9.40 0.02 -10.20
C GLY A 144 8.08 0.02 -9.44
N ILE A 145 7.39 1.15 -9.37
CA ILE A 145 6.09 1.26 -8.71
C ILE A 145 5.01 0.50 -9.48
N ILE A 146 4.96 0.61 -10.79
CA ILE A 146 4.05 -0.19 -11.62
C ILE A 146 4.33 -1.69 -11.40
N GLY A 147 5.59 -2.10 -11.34
CA GLY A 147 6.00 -3.47 -11.03
C GLY A 147 5.48 -3.97 -9.68
N GLU A 148 5.53 -3.13 -8.64
CA GLU A 148 4.98 -3.45 -7.31
C GLU A 148 3.47 -3.70 -7.36
N TYR A 149 2.71 -2.84 -8.04
CA TYR A 149 1.27 -3.01 -8.21
C TYR A 149 0.91 -4.22 -9.08
N ILE A 150 1.65 -4.46 -10.17
CA ILE A 150 1.49 -5.67 -11.00
C ILE A 150 1.79 -6.92 -10.17
N GLY A 151 2.81 -6.89 -9.32
CA GLY A 151 3.13 -7.98 -8.39
C GLY A 151 1.98 -8.30 -7.44
N LYS A 152 1.34 -7.27 -6.87
CA LYS A 152 0.15 -7.44 -6.01
C LYS A 152 -1.03 -8.01 -6.79
N ILE A 153 -1.32 -7.50 -8.00
CA ILE A 153 -2.37 -8.03 -8.89
C ILE A 153 -2.08 -9.50 -9.21
N TYR A 154 -0.83 -9.84 -9.53
CA TYR A 154 -0.42 -11.21 -9.84
C TYR A 154 -0.62 -12.17 -8.65
N ILE A 155 -0.35 -11.73 -7.42
CA ILE A 155 -0.63 -12.51 -6.20
C ILE A 155 -2.14 -12.72 -6.02
N GLU A 156 -2.95 -11.71 -6.31
CA GLU A 156 -4.41 -11.77 -6.17
C GLU A 156 -5.05 -12.69 -7.22
N VAL A 157 -4.66 -12.55 -8.49
CA VAL A 157 -5.21 -13.32 -9.63
C VAL A 157 -4.76 -14.79 -9.62
N LYS A 158 -3.67 -15.12 -8.91
CA LYS A 158 -3.22 -16.50 -8.76
C LYS A 158 -4.25 -17.43 -8.11
N HIS A 159 -5.16 -16.89 -7.31
CA HIS A 159 -6.18 -17.65 -6.56
C HIS A 159 -5.63 -18.92 -5.88
N ARG A 160 -4.39 -18.87 -5.38
CA ARG A 160 -3.82 -19.97 -4.61
C ARG A 160 -4.54 -20.06 -3.26
N PRO A 161 -4.94 -21.25 -2.81
CA PRO A 161 -5.56 -21.40 -1.51
C PRO A 161 -4.58 -20.94 -0.42
N ARG A 162 -5.09 -20.17 0.56
CA ARG A 162 -4.27 -19.58 1.64
C ARG A 162 -3.59 -20.64 2.52
N TYR A 163 -4.23 -21.79 2.66
CA TYR A 163 -3.72 -22.94 3.38
C TYR A 163 -4.25 -24.22 2.75
N ILE A 164 -3.56 -25.32 3.00
CA ILE A 164 -4.01 -26.67 2.70
C ILE A 164 -4.10 -27.39 4.04
N VAL A 165 -5.25 -27.99 4.33
CA VAL A 165 -5.45 -28.74 5.57
C VAL A 165 -4.84 -30.12 5.42
N GLN A 166 -3.88 -30.45 6.27
CA GLN A 166 -3.24 -31.77 6.27
C GLN A 166 -4.06 -32.80 7.05
N GLU A 167 -4.60 -32.42 8.21
CA GLU A 167 -5.37 -33.31 9.08
C GLU A 167 -6.39 -32.49 9.89
N THR A 168 -7.53 -33.10 10.22
CA THR A 168 -8.53 -32.52 11.11
C THR A 168 -8.89 -33.48 12.23
N ILE A 169 -8.83 -33.00 13.46
CA ILE A 169 -9.18 -33.77 14.66
C ILE A 169 -10.47 -33.19 15.24
N ASN A 170 -11.48 -34.03 15.49
CA ASN A 170 -12.77 -33.66 16.08
C ASN A 170 -13.57 -32.56 15.33
N LEU A 171 -13.29 -32.36 14.04
CA LEU A 171 -14.05 -31.47 13.16
C LEU A 171 -14.73 -32.30 12.07
N GLY A 172 -16.04 -32.11 11.88
CA GLY A 172 -16.75 -32.74 10.76
C GLY A 172 -16.30 -32.17 9.41
N GLU A 173 -16.20 -33.00 8.37
CA GLU A 173 -15.65 -32.63 7.04
C GLU A 173 -16.29 -31.37 6.44
N LYS A 174 -17.58 -31.10 6.69
CA LYS A 174 -18.29 -29.90 6.23
C LYS A 174 -17.72 -28.57 6.77
N ASN A 175 -16.93 -28.60 7.85
CA ASN A 175 -16.34 -27.42 8.47
C ASN A 175 -14.93 -27.11 7.96
N VAL A 176 -14.34 -27.98 7.12
CA VAL A 176 -12.94 -27.89 6.68
C VAL A 176 -12.79 -27.18 5.34
N ALA A 177 -13.83 -27.22 4.50
CA ALA A 177 -13.82 -26.76 3.10
C ALA A 177 -14.54 -25.42 2.86
N ARG A 178 -14.67 -24.56 3.88
CA ARG A 178 -15.26 -23.21 3.76
C ARG A 178 -14.24 -22.12 4.03
#